data_AF-A0A8T2H5T7-F1
#
_entry.id   AF-A0A8T2H5T7-F1
#
_cell.length_a   1.000
_cell.length_b   1.000
_cell.length_c   1.000
_cell.angle_alpha   90.00
_cell.angle_beta   90.00
_cell.angle_gamma   90.00
#
_symmetry.space_group_name_H-M   'P 1'
#
loop_
_entity.id
_entity.type
_entity.pdbx_description
1 polymer ?
#
loop_
_entity_poly.entity_id
_entity_poly.type
_entity_poly.pdbx_seq_one_letter_code
_entity_poly.pdbx_strand_id
1 'polypeptide(L)'
;MAYGYKIGGGLDFPKKKLRVLWFSPPDVHVPNDGHGLGNGPLPRLVIAEVLVDELSLESQGIIRKYLKPEGGKQAVLSSTLGSLIWEKPTWTDFKQLAKESEFAAWTLIHGYTMNHLAFAVHRFKHRFSDIKFVKQHLEEKGFKLNSDGEILKVSQDGLLFQVSSISERLPVTFADGVTETIPASYIEFTQRQVLPEFKDVPLDEIKEFHRREAFELDNANHVMESTRFTTKF
;
A
#
# COMPACT_ATOMS: atom_id res chain seq x y z
N MET A 1 -6.42 -2.55 -21.02
CA MET A 1 -6.30 -3.21 -19.69
C MET A 1 -7.26 -4.39 -19.65
N ALA A 2 -6.80 -5.59 -19.29
CA ALA A 2 -7.53 -6.85 -19.49
C ALA A 2 -8.80 -7.02 -18.61
N TYR A 3 -8.92 -6.26 -17.51
CA TYR A 3 -10.00 -6.41 -16.52
C TYR A 3 -10.77 -5.11 -16.26
N GLY A 4 -10.80 -4.18 -17.21
CA GLY A 4 -11.66 -2.99 -17.15
C GLY A 4 -11.23 -1.87 -16.20
N TYR A 5 -10.16 -2.05 -15.41
CA TYR A 5 -9.56 -0.97 -14.60
C TYR A 5 -9.12 0.20 -15.49
N LYS A 6 -9.18 1.42 -14.95
CA LYS A 6 -8.77 2.67 -15.61
C LYS A 6 -7.70 3.36 -14.79
N ILE A 7 -6.74 4.01 -15.44
CA ILE A 7 -5.73 4.82 -14.75
C ILE A 7 -6.45 6.03 -14.15
N GLY A 8 -6.35 6.19 -12.84
CA GLY A 8 -6.94 7.31 -12.11
C GLY A 8 -5.98 8.49 -11.90
N GLY A 9 -4.67 8.25 -12.03
CA GLY A 9 -3.64 9.27 -11.91
C GLY A 9 -2.33 8.71 -11.35
N GLY A 10 -1.39 9.60 -11.08
CA GLY A 10 -0.09 9.23 -10.53
C GLY A 10 0.48 10.26 -9.55
N LEU A 11 1.40 9.80 -8.72
CA LEU A 11 2.15 10.58 -7.73
C LEU A 11 3.63 10.24 -7.88
N ASP A 12 4.47 11.24 -8.11
CA ASP A 12 5.92 11.07 -8.09
C ASP A 12 6.46 11.42 -6.71
N PHE A 13 7.42 10.62 -6.22
CA PHE A 13 8.12 10.82 -4.95
C PHE A 13 9.60 11.03 -5.22
N PRO A 14 10.04 12.23 -5.65
CA PRO A 14 11.42 12.46 -6.10
C PRO A 14 12.48 12.09 -5.07
N LYS A 15 12.22 12.39 -3.78
CA LYS A 15 13.15 12.05 -2.69
C LYS A 15 13.31 10.54 -2.49
N LYS A 16 12.27 9.76 -2.78
CA LYS A 16 12.27 8.29 -2.66
C LYS A 16 12.63 7.60 -3.98
N LYS A 17 12.73 8.36 -5.08
CA LYS A 17 12.93 7.85 -6.44
C LYS A 17 11.87 6.81 -6.82
N LEU A 18 10.61 7.12 -6.48
CA LEU A 18 9.45 6.26 -6.76
C LEU A 18 8.42 7.00 -7.59
N ARG A 19 7.67 6.24 -8.39
CA ARG A 19 6.40 6.67 -8.98
C ARG A 19 5.29 5.75 -8.52
N VAL A 20 4.13 6.32 -8.26
CA VAL A 20 2.91 5.58 -7.96
C VAL A 20 1.86 5.88 -9.00
N LEU A 21 1.19 4.85 -9.48
CA LEU A 21 -0.04 4.94 -10.27
C LEU A 21 -1.18 4.30 -9.50
N TRP A 22 -2.35 4.91 -9.56
CA TRP A 22 -3.57 4.29 -9.03
C TRP A 22 -4.59 4.04 -10.12
N PHE A 23 -5.39 3.01 -9.92
CA PHE A 23 -6.36 2.52 -10.90
C PHE A 23 -7.74 2.42 -10.26
N SER A 24 -8.74 3.02 -10.90
CA SER A 24 -10.14 2.85 -10.53
C SER A 24 -10.68 1.53 -11.09
N PRO A 25 -11.50 0.81 -10.30
CA PRO A 25 -12.12 -0.43 -10.76
C PRO A 25 -13.19 -0.16 -11.84
N PRO A 26 -13.53 -1.17 -12.66
CA PRO A 26 -14.73 -1.10 -13.48
C PRO A 26 -15.99 -1.07 -12.61
N ASP A 27 -17.08 -0.52 -13.16
CA ASP A 27 -18.40 -0.63 -12.54
C ASP A 27 -18.87 -2.10 -12.59
N VAL A 28 -18.97 -2.73 -11.43
CA VAL A 28 -19.49 -4.08 -11.29
C VAL A 28 -20.78 -4.08 -10.48
N HIS A 29 -21.74 -4.91 -10.87
CA HIS A 29 -22.92 -5.14 -10.06
C HIS A 29 -22.52 -5.92 -8.80
N VAL A 30 -22.81 -5.32 -7.65
CA VAL A 30 -22.57 -5.91 -6.32
C VAL A 30 -23.93 -6.32 -5.77
N PRO A 31 -24.23 -7.63 -5.59
CA PRO A 31 -25.50 -8.07 -5.02
C PRO A 31 -25.74 -7.47 -3.63
N ASN A 32 -27.02 -7.26 -3.29
CA ASN A 32 -27.53 -6.33 -2.27
C ASN A 32 -26.85 -6.34 -0.88
N ASP A 33 -26.29 -7.45 -0.42
CA ASP A 33 -25.70 -7.57 0.92
C ASP A 33 -24.16 -7.63 0.91
N GLY A 34 -23.54 -7.73 -0.27
CA GLY A 34 -22.09 -7.57 -0.45
C GLY A 34 -21.22 -8.51 0.39
N HIS A 35 -21.77 -9.66 0.84
CA HIS A 35 -21.11 -10.54 1.81
C HIS A 35 -20.27 -11.62 1.12
N GLY A 36 -19.01 -11.75 1.54
CA GLY A 36 -18.07 -12.78 1.10
C GLY A 36 -16.88 -12.25 0.28
N LEU A 37 -15.81 -13.03 0.24
CA LEU A 37 -14.64 -12.80 -0.63
C LEU A 37 -15.10 -12.91 -2.11
N GLY A 38 -15.41 -11.78 -2.73
CA GLY A 38 -15.82 -11.70 -4.14
C GLY A 38 -17.19 -11.07 -4.41
N ASN A 39 -17.98 -10.78 -3.36
CA ASN A 39 -19.30 -10.15 -3.50
C ASN A 39 -19.31 -8.68 -3.10
N GLY A 40 -18.17 -8.10 -2.73
CA GLY A 40 -18.02 -6.67 -2.46
C GLY A 40 -17.62 -5.88 -3.71
N PRO A 41 -17.64 -4.54 -3.64
CA PRO A 41 -17.07 -3.73 -4.70
C PRO A 41 -15.57 -3.98 -4.83
N LEU A 42 -15.10 -3.88 -6.06
CA LEU A 42 -13.69 -4.03 -6.37
C LEU A 42 -12.87 -2.90 -5.74
N PRO A 43 -11.66 -3.19 -5.25
CA PRO A 43 -10.78 -2.18 -4.68
C PRO A 43 -10.20 -1.29 -5.77
N ARG A 44 -9.77 -0.09 -5.38
CA ARG A 44 -8.79 0.67 -6.18
C ARG A 44 -7.45 -0.06 -6.09
N LEU A 45 -6.69 -0.11 -7.17
CA LEU A 45 -5.32 -0.66 -7.15
C LEU A 45 -4.32 0.50 -7.08
N VAL A 46 -3.25 0.31 -6.30
CA VAL A 46 -2.14 1.24 -6.23
C VAL A 46 -0.87 0.46 -6.54
N ILE A 47 -0.13 0.88 -7.56
CA ILE A 47 1.10 0.24 -8.01
C ILE A 47 2.21 1.27 -7.91
N ALA A 48 3.25 0.94 -7.15
CA ALA A 48 4.45 1.75 -7.01
C ALA A 48 5.60 1.10 -7.78
N GLU A 49 6.39 1.90 -8.49
CA GLU A 49 7.60 1.49 -9.19
C GLU A 49 8.80 2.28 -8.66
N VAL A 50 9.95 1.60 -8.56
CA VAL A 50 11.23 2.24 -8.28
C VAL A 50 11.81 2.77 -9.59
N LEU A 51 12.20 4.03 -9.62
CA LEU A 51 12.90 4.64 -10.74
C LEU A 51 14.37 4.20 -10.70
N VAL A 52 14.62 2.97 -11.17
CA VAL A 52 15.92 2.29 -11.03
C VAL A 52 17.08 3.11 -11.58
N ASP A 53 16.88 3.78 -12.72
CA ASP A 53 17.91 4.60 -13.37
C ASP A 53 18.29 5.86 -12.57
N GLU A 54 17.49 6.26 -11.57
CA GLU A 54 17.80 7.34 -10.64
C GLU A 54 18.59 6.86 -9.42
N LEU A 55 18.75 5.55 -9.21
CA LEU A 55 19.55 4.98 -8.12
C LEU A 55 21.06 5.02 -8.43
N SER A 56 21.89 4.80 -7.40
CA SER A 56 23.34 4.64 -7.60
C SER A 56 23.66 3.46 -8.52
N LEU A 57 24.81 3.52 -9.20
CA LEU A 57 25.27 2.42 -10.08
C LEU A 57 25.40 1.09 -9.33
N GLU A 58 25.74 1.13 -8.04
CA GLU A 58 25.80 -0.06 -7.18
C GLU A 58 24.41 -0.69 -7.01
N SER A 59 23.41 0.09 -6.59
CA SER A 59 22.03 -0.38 -6.45
C SER A 59 21.43 -0.84 -7.79
N GLN A 60 21.71 -0.12 -8.89
CA GLN A 60 21.33 -0.55 -10.23
C GLN A 60 21.93 -1.92 -10.59
N GLY A 61 23.21 -2.13 -10.27
CA GLY A 61 23.89 -3.41 -10.47
C GLY A 61 23.24 -4.55 -9.68
N ILE A 62 22.90 -4.30 -8.42
CA ILE A 62 22.18 -5.26 -7.57
C ILE A 62 20.82 -5.59 -8.18
N ILE A 63 19.99 -4.59 -8.52
CA ILE A 63 18.66 -4.84 -9.09
C ILE A 63 18.77 -5.62 -10.40
N ARG A 64 19.69 -5.23 -11.30
CA ARG A 64 19.90 -5.90 -12.59
C ARG A 64 20.30 -7.37 -12.45
N LYS A 65 20.97 -7.77 -11.37
CA LYS A 65 21.27 -9.19 -11.08
C LYS A 65 19.99 -10.04 -10.94
N TYR A 66 18.92 -9.47 -10.41
CA TYR A 66 17.65 -10.17 -10.15
C TYR A 66 16.56 -9.90 -11.19
N LEU A 67 16.72 -8.90 -12.06
CA LEU A 67 15.75 -8.63 -13.13
C LEU A 67 15.64 -9.82 -14.08
N LYS A 68 14.40 -10.23 -14.37
CA LYS A 68 14.09 -11.25 -15.37
C LYS A 68 13.48 -10.60 -16.62
N PRO A 69 14.00 -10.91 -17.82
CA PRO A 69 13.37 -10.50 -19.07
C PRO A 69 11.90 -10.89 -19.08
N GLU A 70 11.03 -9.95 -19.45
CA GLU A 70 9.56 -10.12 -19.46
C GLU A 70 8.94 -10.57 -18.12
N GLY A 71 9.66 -10.43 -17.00
CA GLY A 71 9.20 -10.88 -15.67
C GLY A 71 7.83 -10.32 -15.27
N GLY A 72 7.49 -9.11 -15.73
CA GLY A 72 6.19 -8.50 -15.50
C GLY A 72 4.99 -9.33 -16.00
N LYS A 73 5.17 -10.20 -17.00
CA LYS A 73 4.10 -11.12 -17.46
C LYS A 73 3.71 -12.15 -16.40
N GLN A 74 4.61 -12.44 -15.46
CA GLN A 74 4.42 -13.41 -14.38
C GLN A 74 3.96 -12.77 -13.07
N ALA A 75 3.84 -11.43 -13.01
CA ALA A 75 3.59 -10.69 -11.78
C ALA A 75 2.31 -11.11 -11.05
N VAL A 76 1.19 -11.29 -11.78
CA VAL A 76 -0.09 -11.71 -11.19
C VAL A 76 -0.01 -13.12 -10.60
N LEU A 77 0.62 -14.05 -11.31
CA LEU A 77 0.80 -15.43 -10.85
C LEU A 77 1.71 -15.47 -9.62
N SER A 78 2.84 -14.76 -9.67
CA SER A 78 3.78 -14.61 -8.54
C SER A 78 3.11 -14.03 -7.29
N SER A 79 2.30 -12.98 -7.46
CA SER A 79 1.54 -12.35 -6.37
C SER A 79 0.56 -13.34 -5.72
N THR A 80 -0.16 -14.10 -6.56
CA THR A 80 -1.17 -15.08 -6.10
C THR A 80 -0.54 -16.27 -5.38
N LEU A 81 0.63 -16.72 -5.84
CA LEU A 81 1.37 -17.83 -5.24
C LEU A 81 2.26 -17.42 -4.06
N GLY A 82 2.45 -16.12 -3.82
CA GLY A 82 3.37 -15.62 -2.79
C GLY A 82 4.82 -16.02 -3.06
N SER A 83 5.26 -15.94 -4.32
CA SER A 83 6.59 -16.40 -4.75
C SER A 83 7.35 -15.32 -5.52
N LEU A 84 8.69 -15.36 -5.46
CA LEU A 84 9.55 -14.51 -6.29
C LEU A 84 9.65 -15.07 -7.70
N ILE A 85 9.73 -14.18 -8.70
CA ILE A 85 10.04 -14.55 -10.09
C ILE A 85 11.56 -14.62 -10.34
N TRP A 86 12.37 -14.20 -9.37
CA TRP A 86 13.82 -14.21 -9.39
C TRP A 86 14.38 -15.09 -8.27
N GLU A 87 15.68 -15.37 -8.32
CA GLU A 87 16.37 -16.14 -7.29
C GLU A 87 16.28 -15.44 -5.93
N LYS A 88 16.25 -16.22 -4.85
CA LYS A 88 16.24 -15.69 -3.50
C LYS A 88 17.46 -14.74 -3.32
N PRO A 89 17.25 -13.49 -2.86
CA PRO A 89 18.35 -12.54 -2.65
C PRO A 89 19.32 -12.99 -1.55
N THR A 90 20.57 -12.54 -1.63
CA THR A 90 21.52 -12.63 -0.51
C THR A 90 21.28 -11.52 0.50
N TRP A 91 21.65 -11.74 1.76
CA TRP A 91 21.57 -10.70 2.79
C TRP A 91 22.47 -9.51 2.43
N THR A 92 23.63 -9.78 1.83
CA THR A 92 24.57 -8.73 1.41
C THR A 92 23.95 -7.78 0.38
N ASP A 93 23.31 -8.32 -0.67
CA ASP A 93 22.65 -7.51 -1.69
C ASP A 93 21.47 -6.73 -1.11
N PHE A 94 20.65 -7.41 -0.31
CA PHE A 94 19.50 -6.80 0.37
C PHE A 94 19.94 -5.63 1.27
N LYS A 95 20.93 -5.86 2.14
CA LYS A 95 21.42 -4.85 3.08
C LYS A 95 22.06 -3.67 2.35
N GLN A 96 22.78 -3.91 1.25
CA GLN A 96 23.36 -2.83 0.46
C GLN A 96 22.28 -1.98 -0.20
N LEU A 97 21.27 -2.62 -0.82
CA LEU A 97 20.15 -1.92 -1.44
C LEU A 97 19.33 -1.12 -0.41
N ALA A 98 19.10 -1.69 0.78
CA ALA A 98 18.34 -1.05 1.85
C ALA A 98 18.98 0.23 2.38
N LYS A 99 20.30 0.42 2.24
CA LYS A 99 20.98 1.68 2.61
C LYS A 99 20.54 2.86 1.75
N GLU A 100 20.23 2.61 0.48
CA GLU A 100 19.79 3.66 -0.46
C GLU A 100 18.26 3.73 -0.56
N SER A 101 17.60 2.58 -0.69
CA SER A 101 16.16 2.50 -0.87
C SER A 101 15.57 1.31 -0.12
N GLU A 102 14.96 1.60 1.03
CA GLU A 102 14.17 0.62 1.78
C GLU A 102 13.02 0.07 0.91
N PHE A 103 12.39 0.88 0.05
CA PHE A 103 11.34 0.40 -0.84
C PHE A 103 11.87 -0.61 -1.87
N ALA A 104 13.04 -0.35 -2.46
CA ALA A 104 13.66 -1.28 -3.41
C ALA A 104 14.08 -2.59 -2.72
N ALA A 105 14.62 -2.52 -1.50
CA ALA A 105 14.98 -3.71 -0.73
C ALA A 105 13.74 -4.53 -0.31
N TRP A 106 12.65 -3.86 0.09
CA TRP A 106 11.37 -4.52 0.37
C TRP A 106 10.84 -5.23 -0.88
N THR A 107 10.87 -4.56 -2.04
CA THR A 107 10.46 -5.15 -3.32
C THR A 107 11.34 -6.35 -3.69
N LEU A 108 12.66 -6.27 -3.48
CA LEU A 108 13.61 -7.33 -3.81
C LEU A 108 13.30 -8.65 -3.09
N ILE A 109 12.87 -8.60 -1.83
CA ILE A 109 12.62 -9.80 -1.01
C ILE A 109 11.17 -10.27 -1.03
N HIS A 110 10.21 -9.37 -1.27
CA HIS A 110 8.76 -9.69 -1.28
C HIS A 110 8.17 -9.82 -2.69
N GLY A 111 8.87 -9.35 -3.73
CA GLY A 111 8.42 -9.42 -5.12
C GLY A 111 7.09 -8.71 -5.35
N TYR A 112 6.16 -9.38 -6.02
CA TYR A 112 4.82 -8.86 -6.31
C TYR A 112 3.78 -9.15 -5.23
N THR A 113 4.21 -9.53 -4.02
CA THR A 113 3.30 -9.71 -2.88
C THR A 113 2.57 -8.41 -2.57
N MET A 114 1.29 -8.50 -2.23
CA MET A 114 0.49 -7.34 -1.85
C MET A 114 1.10 -6.66 -0.62
N ASN A 115 1.49 -5.39 -0.77
CA ASN A 115 2.14 -4.63 0.30
C ASN A 115 1.18 -4.30 1.46
N HIS A 116 -0.05 -3.89 1.16
CA HIS A 116 -1.08 -3.67 2.15
C HIS A 116 -2.47 -3.74 1.52
N LEU A 117 -3.47 -3.94 2.38
CA LEU A 117 -4.88 -3.74 2.07
C LEU A 117 -5.39 -2.52 2.84
N ALA A 118 -6.23 -1.73 2.19
CA ALA A 118 -6.89 -0.57 2.79
C ALA A 118 -8.38 -0.83 3.02
N PHE A 119 -8.82 -0.80 4.28
CA PHE A 119 -10.22 -0.91 4.66
C PHE A 119 -10.93 0.43 4.50
N ALA A 120 -12.03 0.47 3.76
CA ALA A 120 -12.89 1.64 3.63
C ALA A 120 -13.80 1.76 4.87
N VAL A 121 -13.32 2.45 5.89
CA VAL A 121 -13.94 2.60 7.20
C VAL A 121 -15.35 3.16 7.09
N HIS A 122 -15.60 4.14 6.21
CA HIS A 122 -16.93 4.73 5.99
C HIS A 122 -18.01 3.74 5.51
N ARG A 123 -17.64 2.49 5.23
CA ARG A 123 -18.55 1.40 4.85
C ARG A 123 -18.81 0.41 5.98
N PHE A 124 -18.11 0.53 7.09
CA PHE A 124 -18.37 -0.27 8.28
C PHE A 124 -19.68 0.15 8.94
N LYS A 125 -20.23 -0.72 9.77
CA LYS A 125 -21.48 -0.47 10.49
C LYS A 125 -21.18 0.13 11.87
N HIS A 126 -22.16 0.84 12.41
CA HIS A 126 -22.12 1.42 13.77
C HIS A 126 -20.91 2.35 13.96
N ARG A 127 -20.32 2.36 15.16
CA ARG A 127 -19.21 3.26 15.51
C ARG A 127 -17.93 3.02 14.71
N PHE A 128 -17.79 1.83 14.13
CA PHE A 128 -16.64 1.52 13.27
C PHE A 128 -16.68 2.25 11.94
N SER A 129 -17.75 2.98 11.59
CA SER A 129 -17.76 3.87 10.43
C SER A 129 -16.96 5.17 10.62
N ASP A 130 -16.44 5.40 11.82
CA ASP A 130 -15.58 6.54 12.17
C ASP A 130 -14.13 6.07 12.40
N ILE A 131 -13.21 6.58 11.58
CA ILE A 131 -11.79 6.24 11.63
C ILE A 131 -11.13 6.65 12.94
N LYS A 132 -11.65 7.69 13.62
CA LYS A 132 -11.15 8.08 14.95
C LYS A 132 -11.45 7.00 15.97
N PHE A 133 -12.64 6.40 15.89
CA PHE A 133 -13.01 5.26 16.72
C PHE A 133 -12.18 4.02 16.36
N VAL A 134 -11.95 3.75 15.07
CA VAL A 134 -11.06 2.65 14.63
C VAL A 134 -9.65 2.82 15.19
N LYS A 135 -9.06 4.01 15.08
CA LYS A 135 -7.74 4.33 15.66
C LYS A 135 -7.71 4.03 17.15
N GLN A 136 -8.64 4.61 17.91
CA GLN A 136 -8.72 4.41 19.35
C GLN A 136 -8.85 2.92 19.70
N HIS A 137 -9.74 2.20 19.00
CA HIS A 137 -9.96 0.77 19.24
C HIS A 137 -8.70 -0.06 18.99
N LEU A 138 -7.95 0.22 17.92
CA LEU A 138 -6.69 -0.45 17.62
C LEU A 138 -5.62 -0.18 18.69
N GLU A 139 -5.52 1.07 19.16
CA GLU A 139 -4.60 1.46 20.24
C GLU A 139 -4.95 0.74 21.55
N GLU A 140 -6.23 0.70 21.93
CA GLU A 140 -6.73 -0.01 23.12
C GLU A 140 -6.46 -1.52 23.07
N LYS A 141 -6.43 -2.10 21.87
CA LYS A 141 -6.09 -3.52 21.64
C LYS A 141 -4.58 -3.78 21.56
N GLY A 142 -3.76 -2.75 21.66
CA GLY A 142 -2.30 -2.86 21.66
C GLY A 142 -1.67 -2.97 20.26
N PHE A 143 -2.40 -2.67 19.19
CA PHE A 143 -1.82 -2.59 17.85
C PHE A 143 -0.91 -1.37 17.74
N LYS A 144 0.28 -1.57 17.16
CA LYS A 144 1.21 -0.47 16.86
C LYS A 144 0.80 0.20 15.55
N LEU A 145 0.42 1.46 15.64
CA LEU A 145 0.05 2.29 14.49
C LEU A 145 1.26 3.08 13.98
N ASN A 146 1.26 3.39 12.68
CA ASN A 146 2.30 4.19 12.06
C ASN A 146 2.19 5.65 12.50
N SER A 147 3.18 6.10 13.27
CA SER A 147 3.31 7.45 13.81
C SER A 147 4.28 8.33 13.02
N ASP A 148 4.70 7.95 11.81
CA ASP A 148 5.41 8.87 10.91
C ASP A 148 4.43 9.96 10.45
N GLY A 149 4.77 11.23 10.71
CA GLY A 149 3.81 12.32 10.73
C GLY A 149 2.86 12.22 11.94
N GLU A 150 1.56 12.33 11.72
CA GLU A 150 0.54 12.02 12.73
C GLU A 150 0.00 10.60 12.55
N ILE A 151 -0.51 9.97 13.62
CA ILE A 151 -1.13 8.63 13.51
C ILE A 151 -2.37 8.68 12.59
N LEU A 152 -3.20 9.70 12.76
CA LEU A 152 -4.31 10.00 11.87
C LEU A 152 -3.84 11.00 10.83
N LYS A 153 -3.57 10.53 9.62
CA LYS A 153 -3.15 11.36 8.50
C LYS A 153 -4.39 11.95 7.83
N VAL A 154 -4.39 13.26 7.62
CA VAL A 154 -5.52 14.00 7.06
C VAL A 154 -5.04 14.76 5.83
N SER A 155 -5.71 14.55 4.69
CA SER A 155 -5.41 15.30 3.48
C SER A 155 -5.61 16.80 3.68
N GLN A 156 -4.92 17.61 2.88
CA GLN A 156 -5.01 19.08 2.96
C GLN A 156 -6.44 19.62 2.84
N ASP A 157 -7.29 18.97 2.04
CA ASP A 157 -8.70 19.32 1.88
C ASP A 157 -9.61 18.84 3.03
N GLY A 158 -9.08 18.04 3.97
CA GLY A 158 -9.84 17.47 5.08
C GLY A 158 -10.80 16.35 4.69
N LEU A 159 -10.70 15.83 3.46
CA LEU A 159 -11.68 14.87 2.91
C LEU A 159 -11.18 13.42 2.84
N LEU A 160 -9.90 13.16 3.14
CA LEU A 160 -9.32 11.83 3.23
C LEU A 160 -8.58 11.68 4.55
N PHE A 161 -8.99 10.67 5.32
CA PHE A 161 -8.36 10.28 6.57
C PHE A 161 -7.73 8.90 6.42
N GLN A 162 -6.52 8.72 6.92
CA GLN A 162 -5.77 7.47 6.79
C GLN A 162 -5.09 7.11 8.12
N VAL A 163 -5.15 5.83 8.49
CA VAL A 163 -4.44 5.23 9.62
C VAL A 163 -3.87 3.90 9.15
N SER A 164 -2.59 3.64 9.37
CA SER A 164 -1.98 2.34 9.04
C SER A 164 -1.34 1.71 10.26
N SER A 165 -1.26 0.38 10.27
CA SER A 165 -0.41 -0.33 11.21
C SER A 165 1.07 -0.14 10.84
N ILE A 166 1.96 -0.33 11.81
CA ILE A 166 3.34 -0.70 11.49
C ILE A 166 3.33 -2.13 10.94
N SER A 167 4.17 -2.38 9.94
CA SER A 167 4.31 -3.70 9.35
C SER A 167 4.77 -4.73 10.39
N GLU A 168 4.16 -5.90 10.32
CA GLU A 168 4.68 -7.07 11.04
C GLU A 168 6.07 -7.41 10.50
N ARG A 169 6.96 -7.84 11.39
CA ARG A 169 8.32 -8.26 10.99
C ARG A 169 8.43 -9.77 11.08
N LEU A 170 8.85 -10.39 9.98
CA LEU A 170 8.94 -11.84 9.85
C LEU A 170 10.40 -12.27 9.66
N PRO A 171 10.80 -13.43 10.21
CA PRO A 171 12.13 -13.98 9.95
C PRO A 171 12.23 -14.45 8.50
N VAL A 172 13.30 -14.04 7.82
CA VAL A 172 13.61 -14.43 6.44
C VAL A 172 15.04 -14.93 6.36
N THR A 173 15.21 -16.17 5.90
CA THR A 173 16.52 -16.76 5.60
C THR A 173 16.91 -16.41 4.16
N PHE A 174 18.00 -15.69 3.96
CA PHE A 174 18.52 -15.28 2.65
C PHE A 174 19.28 -16.42 1.95
N ALA A 175 19.62 -16.24 0.67
CA ALA A 175 20.30 -17.27 -0.11
C ALA A 175 21.73 -17.60 0.36
N ASP A 176 22.37 -16.67 1.07
CA ASP A 176 23.68 -16.84 1.72
C ASP A 176 23.57 -17.43 3.14
N GLY A 177 22.39 -17.93 3.53
CA GLY A 177 22.15 -18.63 4.79
C GLY A 177 21.92 -17.73 6.00
N VAL A 178 22.10 -16.42 5.86
CA VAL A 178 21.81 -15.44 6.92
C VAL A 178 20.30 -15.36 7.17
N THR A 179 19.86 -15.32 8.42
CA THR A 179 18.44 -15.12 8.77
C THR A 179 18.25 -13.83 9.54
N GLU A 180 17.36 -12.97 9.06
CA GLU A 180 17.08 -11.65 9.64
C GLU A 180 15.58 -11.37 9.71
N THR A 181 15.18 -10.50 10.64
CA THR A 181 13.77 -10.15 10.86
C THR A 181 13.42 -8.84 10.15
N ILE A 182 12.68 -8.94 9.06
CA ILE A 182 12.37 -7.82 8.16
C ILE A 182 10.86 -7.49 8.13
N PRO A 183 10.47 -6.22 7.96
CA PRO A 183 9.10 -5.81 7.65
C PRO A 183 8.53 -6.60 6.47
N ALA A 184 7.27 -7.02 6.62
CA ALA A 184 6.47 -7.68 5.61
C ALA A 184 5.38 -6.72 5.12
N SER A 185 4.12 -7.13 5.17
CA SER A 185 2.96 -6.29 4.80
C SER A 185 2.42 -5.53 6.01
N TYR A 186 1.52 -4.58 5.77
CA TYR A 186 0.74 -3.91 6.81
C TYR A 186 -0.72 -3.79 6.39
N ILE A 187 -1.56 -3.26 7.28
CA ILE A 187 -2.95 -2.93 6.96
C ILE A 187 -3.18 -1.43 7.11
N GLU A 188 -4.07 -0.90 6.27
CA GLU A 188 -4.48 0.49 6.30
C GLU A 188 -5.99 0.60 6.49
N PHE A 189 -6.42 1.70 7.08
CA PHE A 189 -7.79 2.11 7.26
C PHE A 189 -7.94 3.49 6.64
N THR A 190 -8.95 3.66 5.79
CA THR A 190 -9.22 4.93 5.11
C THR A 190 -10.67 5.35 5.31
N GLN A 191 -10.89 6.65 5.50
CA GLN A 191 -12.23 7.24 5.50
C GLN A 191 -12.26 8.40 4.50
N ARG A 192 -13.14 8.27 3.51
CA ARG A 192 -13.36 9.29 2.48
C ARG A 192 -14.63 10.06 2.81
N GLN A 193 -14.50 11.37 2.97
CA GLN A 193 -15.64 12.25 3.24
C GLN A 193 -16.43 12.52 1.97
N VAL A 194 -17.69 12.90 2.18
CA VAL A 194 -18.59 13.38 1.13
C VAL A 194 -18.04 14.70 0.60
N LEU A 195 -18.01 14.84 -0.72
CA LEU A 195 -17.57 16.09 -1.36
C LEU A 195 -18.56 17.23 -1.03
N PRO A 196 -18.09 18.48 -0.91
CA PRO A 196 -18.95 19.60 -0.53
C PRO A 196 -20.19 19.79 -1.39
N GLU A 197 -20.13 19.47 -2.69
CA GLU A 197 -21.26 19.54 -3.62
C GLU A 197 -22.38 18.53 -3.32
N PHE A 198 -22.10 17.47 -2.55
CA PHE A 198 -23.08 16.44 -2.18
C PHE A 198 -23.49 16.51 -0.69
N LYS A 199 -23.19 17.61 0.00
CA LYS A 199 -23.47 17.77 1.44
C LYS A 199 -24.96 17.62 1.81
N ASP A 200 -25.85 17.93 0.88
CA ASP A 200 -27.31 17.92 1.07
C ASP A 200 -27.95 16.59 0.65
N VAL A 201 -27.16 15.64 0.13
CA VAL A 201 -27.64 14.29 -0.18
C VAL A 201 -27.92 13.53 1.12
N PRO A 202 -29.11 12.92 1.29
CA PRO A 202 -29.43 12.11 2.46
C PRO A 202 -28.37 11.02 2.73
N LEU A 203 -28.06 10.76 3.99
CA LEU A 203 -26.98 9.83 4.38
C LEU A 203 -27.16 8.42 3.81
N ASP A 204 -28.40 7.96 3.70
CA ASP A 204 -28.80 6.66 3.12
C ASP A 204 -28.72 6.63 1.58
N GLU A 205 -28.62 7.80 0.94
CA GLU A 205 -28.41 7.95 -0.50
C GLU A 205 -26.94 8.20 -0.87
N ILE A 206 -26.05 8.38 0.11
CA ILE A 206 -24.62 8.59 -0.14
C ILE A 206 -23.97 7.34 -0.75
N LYS A 207 -23.45 7.50 -1.96
CA LYS A 207 -22.70 6.48 -2.70
C LYS A 207 -21.20 6.81 -2.73
N GLU A 208 -20.39 5.85 -3.15
CA GLU A 208 -18.93 6.00 -3.19
C GLU A 208 -18.49 7.17 -4.10
N PHE A 209 -19.20 7.41 -5.22
CA PHE A 209 -18.89 8.52 -6.12
C PHE A 209 -19.24 9.91 -5.56
N HIS A 210 -20.02 9.99 -4.47
CA HIS A 210 -20.22 11.25 -3.75
C HIS A 210 -19.04 11.59 -2.82
N ARG A 211 -18.04 10.71 -2.70
CA ARG A 211 -16.92 10.85 -1.78
C ARG A 211 -15.63 11.20 -2.51
N ARG A 212 -14.67 11.75 -1.77
CA ARG A 212 -13.34 12.14 -2.26
C ARG A 212 -12.58 10.95 -2.87
N GLU A 213 -12.22 11.05 -4.16
CA GLU A 213 -11.70 9.92 -4.95
C GLU A 213 -10.17 9.74 -4.90
N ALA A 214 -9.41 10.77 -5.29
CA ALA A 214 -7.95 10.69 -5.45
C ALA A 214 -7.19 10.32 -4.15
N PHE A 215 -5.91 9.99 -4.31
CA PHE A 215 -4.96 9.87 -3.22
C PHE A 215 -4.35 11.25 -2.91
N GLU A 216 -3.58 11.34 -1.83
CA GLU A 216 -2.89 12.57 -1.42
C GLU A 216 -1.41 12.21 -1.21
N LEU A 217 -0.51 13.06 -1.71
CA LEU A 217 0.93 12.81 -1.79
C LEU A 217 1.58 12.73 -0.42
N ASP A 218 1.32 13.71 0.45
CA ASP A 218 1.94 13.79 1.77
C ASP A 218 1.50 12.62 2.66
N ASN A 219 0.21 12.31 2.66
CA ASN A 219 -0.34 11.14 3.34
C ASN A 219 0.33 9.85 2.82
N ALA A 220 0.38 9.66 1.51
CA ALA A 220 0.99 8.47 0.92
C ALA A 220 2.49 8.36 1.28
N ASN A 221 3.20 9.49 1.30
CA ASN A 221 4.61 9.54 1.68
C ASN A 221 4.84 9.00 3.10
N HIS A 222 3.97 9.36 4.05
CA HIS A 222 4.04 8.88 5.42
C HIS A 222 3.51 7.44 5.59
N VAL A 223 2.48 7.03 4.84
CA VAL A 223 1.96 5.66 4.88
C VAL A 223 3.02 4.64 4.42
N MET A 224 3.83 4.99 3.41
CA MET A 224 4.95 4.13 2.95
C MET A 224 5.98 3.82 4.04
N GLU A 225 6.08 4.64 5.09
CA GLU A 225 6.99 4.40 6.22
C GLU A 225 6.51 3.24 7.12
N SER A 226 5.32 2.68 6.90
CA SER A 226 4.84 1.48 7.61
C SER A 226 5.75 0.27 7.42
N THR A 227 6.53 0.18 6.34
CA THR A 227 7.49 -0.89 6.06
C THR A 227 8.95 -0.50 6.28
N ARG A 228 9.22 0.61 6.96
CA ARG A 228 10.60 1.07 7.17
C ARG A 228 11.45 0.03 7.90
N PHE A 229 12.68 -0.19 7.46
CA PHE A 229 13.57 -1.16 8.10
C PHE A 229 14.17 -0.60 9.38
N THR A 230 14.45 0.70 9.39
CA THR A 230 15.04 1.43 10.51
C THR A 230 13.96 2.16 11.33
N THR A 231 14.00 2.01 12.66
CA THR A 231 13.23 2.87 13.56
C THR A 231 13.95 4.21 13.68
N LYS A 232 13.40 5.28 13.09
CA LYS A 232 13.74 6.63 13.52
C LYS A 232 13.16 6.83 14.92
N PHE A 233 14.04 6.97 15.91
CA PHE A 233 13.70 7.49 17.24
C PHE A 233 13.64 9.02 17.18
#